data_AF-A0A9E5VWZ6-F1
#
_entry.id   AF-A0A9E5VWZ6-F1
#
_cell.length_a   1.000
_cell.length_b   1.000
_cell.length_c   1.000
_cell.angle_alpha   90.00
_cell.angle_beta   90.00
_cell.angle_gamma   90.00
#
_symmetry.space_group_name_H-M   'P 1'
#
loop_
_entity.id
_entity.type
_entity.pdbx_description
1 polymer ?
#
loop_
_entity_poly.entity_id
_entity_poly.type
_entity_poly.pdbx_seq_one_letter_code
_entity_poly.pdbx_strand_id
1 'polypeptide(L)'
;MCALRISEQYVSDADFVLYPGDCRDLLADLPDRTVRLVVTSPPCNLGKSYEDRTTLDDYIAQQTPIIEQCVRVVADDGSICWQVGNDVDNGEIVPLDIVLFPVFASLGLHLRYPDHERDVYEGVTAARLPVIRG
;
A
#
# COMPACT_ATOMS: atom_id res chain seq x y z
N MET A 1 -28.74 -14.75 -15.78
CA MET A 1 -27.77 -14.12 -14.86
C MET A 1 -26.41 -14.18 -15.54
N CYS A 2 -25.69 -13.07 -15.62
CA CYS A 2 -24.33 -13.08 -16.16
C CYS A 2 -23.42 -13.76 -15.13
N ALA A 3 -22.56 -14.68 -15.55
CA ALA A 3 -21.60 -15.33 -14.66
C ALA A 3 -20.45 -14.37 -14.36
N LEU A 4 -20.02 -14.31 -13.10
CA LEU A 4 -18.81 -13.58 -12.72
C LEU A 4 -17.59 -14.20 -13.40
N ARG A 5 -16.73 -13.35 -13.97
CA ARG A 5 -15.44 -13.75 -14.55
C ARG A 5 -14.34 -13.54 -13.54
N ILE A 6 -13.79 -14.64 -13.02
CA ILE A 6 -12.65 -14.66 -12.10
C ILE A 6 -11.43 -15.19 -12.87
N SER A 7 -10.29 -14.50 -12.73
CA SER A 7 -9.02 -14.89 -13.34
C SER A 7 -7.92 -15.00 -12.28
N GLU A 8 -6.92 -15.86 -12.52
CA GLU A 8 -5.71 -15.96 -11.69
C GLU A 8 -4.57 -15.04 -12.20
N GLN A 9 -4.77 -14.41 -13.36
CA GLN A 9 -3.84 -13.46 -13.98
C GLN A 9 -4.54 -12.16 -14.31
N TYR A 10 -3.78 -11.07 -14.45
CA TYR A 10 -4.36 -9.79 -14.83
C TYR A 10 -4.95 -9.84 -16.25
N VAL A 11 -6.25 -9.58 -16.33
CA VAL A 11 -7.00 -9.39 -17.57
C VAL A 11 -7.95 -8.23 -17.35
N SER A 12 -7.88 -7.22 -18.21
CA SER A 12 -8.59 -5.95 -18.03
C SER A 12 -10.12 -6.05 -18.07
N ASP A 13 -10.66 -7.17 -18.58
CA ASP A 13 -12.11 -7.40 -18.73
C ASP A 13 -12.67 -8.45 -17.74
N ALA A 14 -11.87 -8.87 -16.74
CA ALA A 14 -12.35 -9.71 -15.66
C ALA A 14 -13.07 -8.89 -14.58
N ASP A 15 -14.07 -9.48 -13.92
CA ASP A 15 -14.73 -8.86 -12.76
C ASP A 15 -13.80 -8.92 -11.53
N PHE A 16 -13.06 -10.02 -11.39
CA PHE A 16 -12.11 -10.24 -10.30
C PHE A 16 -10.82 -10.91 -10.81
N VAL A 17 -9.69 -10.46 -10.28
CA VAL A 17 -8.40 -11.14 -10.42
C VAL A 17 -7.95 -11.57 -9.03
N LEU A 18 -7.82 -12.88 -8.82
CA LEU A 18 -7.27 -13.47 -7.59
C LEU A 18 -5.92 -14.09 -7.95
N TYR A 19 -4.85 -13.32 -7.78
CA TYR A 19 -3.51 -13.75 -8.17
C TYR A 19 -2.82 -14.56 -7.04
N PRO A 20 -2.55 -15.86 -7.23
CA PRO A 20 -1.86 -16.66 -6.23
C PRO A 20 -0.34 -16.55 -6.41
N GLY A 21 0.27 -15.52 -5.82
CA GLY A 21 1.71 -15.32 -5.94
C GLY A 21 2.24 -14.07 -5.25
N ASP A 22 3.45 -13.68 -5.62
CA ASP A 22 4.07 -12.45 -5.15
C ASP A 22 3.35 -11.23 -5.72
N CYS A 23 2.98 -10.28 -4.87
CA CYS A 23 2.28 -9.07 -5.34
C CYS A 23 3.14 -8.22 -6.28
N ARG A 24 4.47 -8.33 -6.23
CA ARG A 24 5.40 -7.61 -7.11
C ARG A 24 5.25 -8.05 -8.55
N ASP A 25 5.02 -9.34 -8.78
CA ASP A 25 4.82 -9.90 -10.12
C ASP A 25 3.49 -9.40 -10.68
N LEU A 26 2.40 -9.45 -9.89
CA LEU A 26 1.12 -8.89 -10.29
C LEU A 26 1.22 -7.38 -10.57
N LEU A 27 1.85 -6.62 -9.67
CA LEU A 27 2.00 -5.18 -9.83
C LEU A 27 2.78 -4.87 -11.13
N ALA A 28 3.83 -5.62 -11.45
CA ALA A 28 4.60 -5.44 -12.69
C ALA A 28 3.76 -5.63 -13.96
N ASP A 29 2.77 -6.54 -13.93
CA ASP A 29 1.85 -6.79 -15.05
C ASP A 29 0.75 -5.73 -15.19
N LEU A 30 0.49 -4.94 -14.15
CA LEU A 30 -0.52 -3.88 -14.19
C LEU A 30 -0.03 -2.65 -14.99
N PRO A 31 -0.87 -2.08 -15.87
CA PRO A 31 -0.52 -0.86 -16.59
C PRO A 31 -0.45 0.36 -15.66
N ASP A 32 0.44 1.30 -15.98
CA ASP A 32 0.58 2.56 -15.28
C ASP A 32 -0.76 3.32 -15.20
N ARG A 33 -1.00 3.97 -14.06
CA ARG A 33 -2.12 4.90 -13.84
C ARG A 33 -3.52 4.34 -14.14
N THR A 34 -3.73 3.04 -13.92
CA THR A 34 -5.04 2.38 -14.13
C THR A 34 -5.78 2.05 -12.83
N VAL A 35 -5.07 1.98 -11.71
CA VAL A 35 -5.63 1.58 -10.41
C VAL A 35 -6.21 2.80 -9.71
N ARG A 36 -7.50 2.73 -9.34
CA ARG A 36 -8.17 3.85 -8.66
C ARG A 36 -7.89 3.90 -7.16
N LEU A 37 -7.69 2.74 -6.54
CA LEU A 37 -7.45 2.60 -5.10
C LEU A 37 -6.60 1.36 -4.84
N VAL A 38 -5.51 1.55 -4.09
CA VAL A 38 -4.76 0.46 -3.45
C VAL A 38 -5.15 0.44 -1.97
N VAL A 39 -5.54 -0.72 -1.45
CA VAL A 39 -5.78 -0.92 -0.01
C VAL A 39 -4.96 -2.11 0.43
N THR A 40 -4.12 -1.94 1.44
CA THR A 40 -3.27 -3.02 1.93
C THR A 40 -2.92 -2.87 3.40
N SER A 41 -2.54 -4.00 4.00
CA SER A 41 -1.93 -4.11 5.32
C SER A 41 -0.69 -4.99 5.19
N PRO A 42 0.46 -4.42 4.77
CA PRO A 42 1.64 -5.23 4.51
C PRO A 42 2.15 -5.90 5.79
N PRO A 43 2.99 -6.93 5.67
CA PRO A 43 3.72 -7.51 6.79
C PRO A 43 4.43 -6.41 7.61
N CYS A 44 4.33 -6.44 8.93
CA CYS A 44 4.74 -5.33 9.81
C CYS A 44 6.01 -5.64 10.63
N ASN A 45 6.80 -6.64 10.22
CA ASN A 45 8.02 -7.06 10.94
C ASN A 45 7.78 -7.51 12.39
N LEU A 46 6.60 -8.03 12.70
CA LEU A 46 6.16 -8.39 14.05
C LEU A 46 6.60 -9.80 14.47
N GLY A 47 7.38 -10.50 13.65
CA GLY A 47 7.79 -11.87 13.94
C GLY A 47 6.62 -12.86 13.98
N LYS A 48 5.55 -12.57 13.23
CA LYS A 48 4.44 -13.53 13.03
C LYS A 48 4.97 -14.80 12.35
N SER A 49 4.19 -15.88 12.34
CA SER A 49 4.62 -17.17 11.78
C SER A 49 5.03 -17.14 10.30
N TYR A 50 4.83 -16.01 9.62
CA TYR A 50 5.17 -15.74 8.23
C TYR A 50 6.17 -14.56 8.07
N GLU A 51 6.72 -14.03 9.17
CA GLU A 51 7.65 -12.87 9.18
C GLU A 51 8.90 -13.24 9.99
N ASP A 52 10.08 -13.02 9.41
CA ASP A 52 11.33 -12.98 10.17
C ASP A 52 11.53 -11.56 10.72
N ARG A 53 11.96 -11.46 11.98
CA ARG A 53 12.34 -10.15 12.55
C ARG A 53 13.57 -9.61 11.84
N THR A 54 13.43 -8.44 11.24
CA THR A 54 14.47 -7.69 10.54
C THR A 54 14.71 -6.32 11.19
N THR A 55 15.74 -5.60 10.75
CA THR A 55 15.94 -4.22 11.21
C THR A 55 14.90 -3.27 10.61
N LEU A 56 14.69 -2.11 11.22
CA LEU A 56 13.79 -1.08 10.69
C LEU A 56 14.22 -0.60 9.29
N ASP A 57 15.53 -0.47 9.06
CA ASP A 57 16.08 -0.08 7.76
C ASP A 57 15.79 -1.12 6.68
N ASP A 58 15.96 -2.41 7.01
CA ASP A 58 15.62 -3.50 6.09
C ASP A 58 14.12 -3.55 5.82
N TYR A 59 13.27 -3.28 6.82
CA TYR A 59 11.83 -3.18 6.64
C TYR A 59 11.48 -2.07 5.64
N ILE A 60 12.03 -0.86 5.81
CA ILE A 60 11.83 0.25 4.87
C ILE A 60 12.31 -0.13 3.47
N ALA A 61 13.49 -0.74 3.36
CA ALA A 61 14.07 -1.17 2.09
C ALA A 61 13.21 -2.24 1.38
N GLN A 62 12.54 -3.12 2.13
CA GLN A 62 11.61 -4.12 1.59
C GLN A 62 10.29 -3.50 1.13
N GLN A 63 9.74 -2.53 1.87
CA GLN A 63 8.47 -1.89 1.52
C GLN A 63 8.61 -0.91 0.34
N THR A 64 9.73 -0.19 0.27
CA THR A 64 9.99 0.85 -0.74
C THR A 64 9.68 0.42 -2.19
N PRO A 65 10.22 -0.70 -2.72
CA PRO A 65 9.94 -1.11 -4.09
C PRO A 65 8.47 -1.47 -4.34
N ILE A 66 7.76 -1.97 -3.33
CA ILE A 66 6.32 -2.26 -3.43
C ILE A 66 5.54 -0.94 -3.50
N ILE A 67 5.87 0.01 -2.62
CA ILE A 67 5.27 1.35 -2.61
C ILE A 67 5.49 2.03 -3.97
N GLU A 68 6.71 2.00 -4.52
CA GLU A 68 7.03 2.57 -5.83
C GLU A 68 6.15 1.98 -6.94
N GLN A 69 5.96 0.66 -6.95
CA GLN A 69 5.08 0.00 -7.92
C GLN A 69 3.62 0.39 -7.71
N CYS A 70 3.14 0.49 -6.46
CA CYS A 70 1.80 0.99 -6.17
C CYS A 70 1.60 2.43 -6.69
N VAL A 71 2.61 3.29 -6.53
CA VAL A 71 2.58 4.68 -7.03
C VAL A 71 2.59 4.73 -8.56
N ARG A 72 3.30 3.82 -9.23
CA ARG A 72 3.27 3.72 -10.70
C ARG A 72 1.88 3.35 -11.23
N VAL A 73 1.23 2.36 -10.62
CA VAL A 73 -0.05 1.82 -11.14
C VAL A 73 -1.25 2.66 -10.74
N VAL A 74 -1.18 3.41 -9.64
CA VAL A 74 -2.29 4.25 -9.19
C VAL A 74 -2.50 5.45 -10.13
N ALA A 75 -3.76 5.70 -10.49
CA ALA A 75 -4.14 6.83 -11.32
C ALA A 75 -3.83 8.18 -10.65
N ASP A 76 -3.67 9.23 -11.45
CA ASP A 76 -3.36 10.59 -10.94
C ASP A 76 -4.43 11.12 -9.95
N ASP A 77 -5.67 10.64 -10.05
CA ASP A 77 -6.78 10.96 -9.13
C ASP A 77 -7.05 9.89 -8.05
N GLY A 78 -6.26 8.81 -8.05
CA GLY A 78 -6.38 7.64 -7.18
C GLY A 78 -5.70 7.80 -5.82
N SER A 79 -5.78 6.76 -4.98
CA SER A 79 -5.26 6.79 -3.60
C SER A 79 -4.65 5.46 -3.18
N ILE A 80 -3.74 5.53 -2.20
CA ILE A 80 -3.14 4.38 -1.54
C ILE A 80 -3.49 4.45 -0.05
N CYS A 81 -4.17 3.43 0.45
CA CYS A 81 -4.44 3.22 1.86
C CYS A 81 -3.50 2.14 2.38
N TRP A 82 -2.55 2.57 3.20
CA TRP A 82 -1.47 1.74 3.72
C TRP A 82 -1.63 1.59 5.23
N GLN A 83 -2.25 0.50 5.66
CA GLN A 83 -2.50 0.25 7.07
C GLN A 83 -1.31 -0.46 7.70
N VAL A 84 -0.66 0.18 8.66
CA VAL A 84 0.45 -0.38 9.42
C VAL A 84 0.25 -0.16 10.91
N GLY A 85 0.78 -1.06 11.71
CA GLY A 85 0.75 -0.96 13.17
C GLY A 85 2.02 -0.32 13.72
N ASN A 86 2.35 -0.70 14.95
CA ASN A 86 3.62 -0.35 15.59
C ASN A 86 4.52 -1.58 15.66
N ASP A 87 5.82 -1.40 15.50
CA ASP A 87 6.82 -2.36 15.93
C ASP A 87 7.22 -2.10 17.39
N VAL A 88 7.82 -3.10 18.05
CA VAL A 88 8.35 -2.98 19.40
C VAL A 88 9.81 -3.43 19.42
N ASP A 89 10.71 -2.48 19.60
CA ASP A 89 12.15 -2.71 19.73
C ASP A 89 12.61 -2.41 21.15
N ASN A 90 13.15 -3.41 21.84
CA ASN A 90 13.63 -3.31 23.22
C ASN A 90 12.68 -2.61 24.22
N GLY A 91 11.36 -2.75 24.01
CA GLY A 91 10.31 -2.15 24.85
C GLY A 91 9.91 -0.72 24.46
N GLU A 92 10.53 -0.15 23.43
CA GLU A 92 10.11 1.09 22.78
C GLU A 92 9.11 0.79 21.65
N ILE A 93 8.07 1.63 21.54
CA ILE A 93 7.06 1.54 20.49
C ILE A 93 7.55 2.36 19.30
N VAL A 94 7.69 1.72 18.14
CA VAL A 94 8.07 2.36 16.88
C VAL A 94 6.85 2.43 15.96
N PRO A 95 6.26 3.62 15.75
CA PRO A 95 5.13 3.79 14.85
C PRO A 95 5.57 3.70 13.38
N LEU A 96 5.14 2.65 12.68
CA LEU A 96 5.63 2.33 11.33
C LEU A 96 5.10 3.30 10.27
N ASP A 97 3.97 3.94 10.52
CA ASP A 97 3.41 5.00 9.67
C ASP A 97 4.33 6.22 9.61
N ILE A 98 4.87 6.65 10.75
CA ILE A 98 5.85 7.74 10.83
C ILE A 98 7.13 7.37 10.09
N VAL A 99 7.57 6.11 10.22
CA VAL A 99 8.80 5.61 9.59
C VAL A 99 8.67 5.53 8.06
N LEU A 100 7.51 5.11 7.55
CA LEU A 100 7.27 4.97 6.11
C LEU A 100 6.86 6.28 5.44
N PHE A 101 6.32 7.25 6.18
CA PHE A 101 5.86 8.53 5.62
C PHE A 101 6.90 9.23 4.72
N PRO A 102 8.20 9.32 5.08
CA PRO A 102 9.22 9.90 4.21
C PRO A 102 9.33 9.23 2.84
N VAL A 103 9.12 7.91 2.74
CA VAL A 103 9.12 7.18 1.47
C VAL A 103 7.99 7.69 0.58
N PHE A 104 6.76 7.71 1.10
CA PHE A 104 5.59 8.22 0.37
C PHE A 104 5.76 9.69 -0.03
N ALA A 105 6.25 10.54 0.87
CA ALA A 105 6.49 11.94 0.60
C ALA A 105 7.55 12.15 -0.51
N SER A 106 8.61 11.33 -0.51
CA SER A 106 9.67 11.38 -1.53
C SER A 106 9.16 11.04 -2.94
N LEU A 107 8.08 10.26 -3.03
CA LEU A 107 7.40 9.88 -4.27
C LEU A 107 6.29 10.87 -4.67
N GLY A 108 6.19 12.01 -3.98
CA GLY A 108 5.23 13.07 -4.30
C GLY A 108 3.81 12.84 -3.77
N LEU A 109 3.61 11.87 -2.87
CA LEU A 109 2.31 11.65 -2.23
C LEU A 109 2.11 12.58 -1.03
N HIS A 110 0.84 12.88 -0.76
CA HIS A 110 0.44 13.67 0.40
C HIS A 110 -0.45 12.84 1.33
N LEU A 111 -0.10 12.86 2.62
CA LEU A 111 -0.94 12.28 3.67
C LEU A 111 -2.26 13.05 3.78
N ARG A 112 -3.37 12.32 3.85
CA ARG A 112 -4.72 12.86 3.98
C ARG A 112 -5.42 12.21 5.16
N TYR A 113 -6.13 13.02 5.94
CA TYR A 113 -7.13 12.50 6.88
C TYR A 113 -8.41 12.20 6.10
N PRO A 114 -9.13 11.10 6.40
CA PRO A 114 -10.47 10.91 5.88
C PRO A 114 -11.36 12.05 6.36
N ASP A 115 -11.97 12.78 5.42
CA ASP A 115 -12.72 14.02 5.65
C ASP A 115 -13.94 13.87 6.60
N HIS A 116 -14.27 12.65 7.04
CA HIS A 116 -15.47 12.34 7.84
C HIS A 116 -15.24 12.02 9.33
N GLU A 117 -14.02 11.85 9.83
CA GLU A 117 -13.79 11.56 11.25
C GLU A 117 -12.60 12.38 11.78
N ARG A 118 -12.92 13.51 12.44
CA ARG A 118 -11.93 14.32 13.18
C ARG A 118 -11.56 13.72 14.55
N ASP A 119 -12.15 12.58 14.94
CA ASP A 119 -12.16 12.15 16.34
C ASP A 119 -11.82 10.67 16.60
N VAL A 120 -11.19 9.94 15.65
CA VAL A 120 -10.77 8.54 15.93
C VAL A 120 -9.33 8.30 15.49
N TYR A 121 -8.46 8.06 16.49
CA TYR A 121 -7.06 7.66 16.31
C TYR A 121 -6.97 6.15 16.08
N GLU A 122 -7.05 5.72 14.82
CA GLU A 122 -6.48 4.44 14.39
C GLU A 122 -5.65 4.69 13.11
N GLY A 123 -4.38 4.28 13.14
CA GLY A 123 -3.33 4.68 12.19
C GLY A 123 -3.49 4.12 10.76
N VAL A 124 -4.41 4.68 9.99
CA VAL A 124 -4.48 4.47 8.54
C VAL A 124 -3.76 5.60 7.84
N THR A 125 -2.61 5.30 7.22
CA THR A 125 -1.96 6.24 6.29
C THR A 125 -2.72 6.18 4.96
N ALA A 126 -3.59 7.15 4.71
CA ALA A 126 -4.20 7.35 3.39
C ALA A 126 -3.43 8.44 2.64
N ALA A 127 -2.86 8.11 1.49
CA ALA A 127 -2.14 9.05 0.65
C ALA A 127 -2.84 9.20 -0.70
N ARG A 128 -3.17 10.43 -1.10
CA ARG A 128 -3.78 10.75 -2.41
C ARG A 128 -2.80 11.55 -3.25
N LEU A 129 -2.64 11.20 -4.53
CA LEU A 129 -1.86 11.99 -5.48
C LEU A 129 -2.56 13.35 -5.72
N PRO A 130 -1.81 14.47 -5.81
CA PRO A 130 -2.40 15.73 -6.22
C PRO A 130 -2.77 15.63 -7.71
N VAL A 131 -4.05 15.86 -8.03
CA VAL A 131 -4.48 16.11 -9.40
C VAL A 131 -3.89 17.45 -9.83
N ILE A 132 -2.78 17.45 -10.58
CA ILE A 132 -2.35 18.63 -11.33
C ILE A 132 -3.33 18.79 -12.50
N ARG A 133 -4.43 19.53 -12.28
CA ARG A 133 -5.21 20.06 -13.40
C ARG A 133 -4.41 21.23 -13.98
N GLY A 134 -4.25 21.23 -15.30
CA GLY A 134 -3.50 22.24 -16.06
C GLY A 134 -4.06 23.64 -15.96
#